data_AF-S4RLZ8-F1
#
_entry.id   AF-S4RLZ8-F1
#
_cell.length_a   1.000
_cell.length_b   1.000
_cell.length_c   1.000
_cell.angle_alpha   90.00
_cell.angle_beta   90.00
_cell.angle_gamma   90.00
#
_symmetry.space_group_name_H-M   'P 1'
#
loop_
_entity.id
_entity.type
_entity.pdbx_description
1 polymer ?
#
loop_
_entity_poly.entity_id
_entity_poly.type
_entity_poly.pdbx_seq_one_letter_code
_entity_poly.pdbx_strand_id
1 'polypeptide(L)'
;SSQCSCSGKTVDCYSRSLASVPAGIPTTTQVLGLSSNQITKLEPGVFDRLTALLTILALNDNQLQALSEGLFDRLGKLQHLDLSKNQLKSIPQGA
;
A
#
# COMPACT_ATOMS: atom_id res chain seq x y z
N SER A 1 -0.55 -15.42 -14.79
CA SER A 1 -1.06 -14.06 -15.01
C SER A 1 -0.49 -13.18 -13.92
N SER A 2 0.30 -12.16 -14.24
CA SER A 2 0.77 -11.19 -13.24
C SER A 2 -0.44 -10.42 -12.70
N GLN A 3 -0.61 -10.38 -11.38
CA GLN A 3 -1.78 -9.74 -10.77
C GLN A 3 -1.79 -8.23 -10.97
N CYS A 4 -0.65 -7.62 -11.26
CA CYS A 4 -0.48 -6.17 -11.45
C CYS A 4 0.16 -5.84 -12.80
N SER A 5 -0.04 -4.60 -13.24
CA SER A 5 0.63 -4.00 -14.39
C SER A 5 1.80 -3.16 -13.92
N CYS A 6 2.95 -3.29 -14.56
CA CYS A 6 4.16 -2.51 -14.24
C CYS A 6 4.53 -1.62 -15.42
N SER A 7 4.66 -0.31 -15.19
CA SER A 7 5.09 0.66 -16.21
C SER A 7 6.04 1.68 -15.59
N GLY A 8 7.30 1.67 -16.02
CA GLY A 8 8.34 2.50 -15.41
C GLY A 8 8.51 2.19 -13.92
N LYS A 9 8.24 3.19 -13.07
CA LYS A 9 8.28 3.07 -11.60
C LYS A 9 6.89 2.94 -10.96
N THR A 10 5.87 2.72 -11.77
CA THR A 10 4.49 2.53 -11.31
C THR A 10 4.14 1.06 -11.30
N VAL A 11 3.62 0.59 -10.17
CA VAL A 11 3.01 -0.73 -10.01
C VAL A 11 1.53 -0.53 -9.74
N ASP A 12 0.71 -0.95 -10.70
CA ASP A 12 -0.74 -0.79 -10.66
C ASP A 12 -1.43 -2.15 -10.47
N CYS A 13 -2.05 -2.31 -9.30
CA CYS A 13 -2.81 -3.47 -8.88
C CYS A 13 -4.30 -3.16 -8.65
N TYR A 14 -4.84 -2.15 -9.34
CA TYR A 14 -6.23 -1.73 -9.21
C TYR A 14 -7.24 -2.82 -9.59
N SER A 15 -8.28 -3.02 -8.77
CA SER A 15 -9.42 -3.92 -9.07
C SER A 15 -9.02 -5.35 -9.42
N ARG A 16 -8.13 -5.93 -8.60
CA ARG A 16 -7.56 -7.27 -8.81
C ARG A 16 -8.05 -8.31 -7.83
N SER A 17 -9.01 -7.95 -6.97
CA SER A 17 -9.54 -8.81 -5.91
C SER A 17 -8.45 -9.35 -4.98
N LEU A 18 -7.41 -8.54 -4.72
CA LEU A 18 -6.30 -8.93 -3.86
C LEU A 18 -6.76 -9.00 -2.41
N ALA A 19 -6.44 -10.12 -1.74
CA ALA A 19 -6.65 -10.28 -0.30
C ALA A 19 -5.48 -9.72 0.53
N SER A 20 -4.32 -9.48 -0.09
CA SER A 20 -3.11 -8.95 0.55
C SER A 20 -2.26 -8.16 -0.44
N VAL A 21 -1.30 -7.39 0.07
CA VAL A 21 -0.28 -6.74 -0.76
C VAL A 21 0.52 -7.82 -1.50
N PRO A 22 0.71 -7.72 -2.83
CA PRO A 22 1.48 -8.69 -3.59
C PRO A 22 2.96 -8.73 -3.17
N ALA A 23 3.54 -9.93 -3.13
CA ALA A 23 4.98 -10.07 -3.00
C ALA A 23 5.69 -9.62 -4.28
N GLY A 24 6.96 -9.22 -4.16
CA GLY A 24 7.81 -8.92 -5.33
C GLY A 24 7.58 -7.54 -5.95
N ILE A 25 6.98 -6.60 -5.23
CA ILE A 25 6.94 -5.19 -5.62
C ILE A 25 8.39 -4.69 -5.76
N PRO A 26 8.81 -4.17 -6.92
CA PRO A 26 10.18 -3.69 -7.11
C PRO A 26 10.52 -2.58 -6.11
N THR A 27 11.72 -2.61 -5.55
CA THR A 27 12.22 -1.55 -4.63
C THR A 27 12.40 -0.20 -5.31
N THR A 28 12.36 -0.19 -6.65
CA THR A 28 12.39 1.01 -7.49
C THR A 28 11.01 1.68 -7.68
N THR A 29 9.95 1.09 -7.11
CA THR A 29 8.58 1.60 -7.22
C THR A 29 8.46 2.99 -6.58
N GLN A 30 7.88 3.93 -7.32
CA GLN A 30 7.58 5.29 -6.87
C GLN A 30 6.07 5.47 -6.59
N VAL A 31 5.23 4.77 -7.38
CA VAL A 31 3.77 4.80 -7.23
C VAL A 31 3.27 3.37 -7.12
N LEU A 32 2.61 3.07 -6.00
CA LEU A 32 1.98 1.78 -5.75
C LEU A 32 0.46 1.96 -5.61
N GLY A 33 -0.29 1.47 -6.60
CA GLY A 33 -1.73 1.45 -6.60
C GLY A 33 -2.27 0.09 -6.16
N LEU A 34 -2.98 0.05 -5.02
CA LEU A 34 -3.63 -1.13 -4.45
C LEU A 34 -5.13 -0.90 -4.23
N SER A 35 -5.69 0.13 -4.86
CA SER A 35 -7.08 0.55 -4.66
C SER A 35 -8.10 -0.46 -5.20
N SER A 36 -9.31 -0.43 -4.64
CA SER A 36 -10.44 -1.31 -5.04
C SER A 36 -10.06 -2.79 -4.96
N ASN A 37 -9.55 -3.22 -3.81
CA ASN A 37 -9.20 -4.62 -3.54
C ASN A 37 -9.95 -5.12 -2.29
N GLN A 38 -9.59 -6.30 -1.80
CA GLN A 38 -10.23 -6.97 -0.67
C GLN A 38 -9.24 -7.13 0.50
N ILE A 39 -8.29 -6.20 0.63
CA ILE A 39 -7.26 -6.25 1.66
C ILE A 39 -7.89 -5.90 3.01
N THR A 40 -7.82 -6.84 3.95
CA THR A 40 -8.39 -6.70 5.30
C THR A 40 -7.35 -6.31 6.35
N LYS A 41 -6.08 -6.61 6.09
CA LYS A 41 -4.95 -6.33 6.99
C LYS A 41 -3.67 -6.05 6.20
N LEU A 42 -2.78 -5.27 6.82
CA LEU A 42 -1.43 -5.03 6.36
C LEU A 42 -0.47 -5.68 7.36
N GLU A 43 0.36 -6.59 6.87
CA GLU A 43 1.35 -7.26 7.71
C GLU A 43 2.44 -6.28 8.14
N PRO A 44 2.97 -6.39 9.37
CA PRO A 44 4.10 -5.58 9.82
C PRO A 44 5.26 -5.64 8.84
N GLY A 45 5.78 -4.47 8.48
CA GLY A 45 6.93 -4.35 7.56
C GLY A 45 6.64 -4.66 6.09
N VAL A 46 5.38 -4.80 5.68
CA VAL A 46 5.02 -5.10 4.28
C VAL A 46 5.57 -4.08 3.27
N PHE A 47 5.83 -2.84 3.71
CA PHE A 47 6.41 -1.78 2.88
C PHE A 47 7.88 -1.47 3.19
N ASP A 48 8.54 -2.21 4.09
CA ASP A 48 9.89 -1.90 4.60
C ASP A 48 10.99 -1.92 3.54
N ARG A 49 10.72 -2.48 2.36
CA ARG A 49 11.64 -2.53 1.22
C ARG A 49 11.44 -1.39 0.22
N LEU A 50 10.34 -0.64 0.32
CA LEU A 50 9.95 0.41 -0.64
C LEU A 50 10.44 1.81 -0.23
N THR A 51 11.39 1.88 0.68
CA THR A 51 11.84 3.11 1.36
C THR A 51 12.60 4.08 0.45
N ALA A 52 13.19 3.55 -0.63
CA ALA A 52 14.13 4.31 -1.45
C ALA A 52 13.45 5.35 -2.35
N LEU A 53 12.26 5.05 -2.88
CA LEU A 53 11.62 5.86 -3.93
C LEU A 53 10.10 6.02 -3.80
N LEU A 54 9.41 5.28 -2.94
CA LEU A 54 7.95 5.32 -2.89
C LEU A 54 7.46 6.70 -2.41
N THR A 55 6.66 7.36 -3.25
CA THR A 55 6.07 8.68 -2.96
C THR A 55 4.54 8.62 -2.87
N ILE A 56 3.91 7.64 -3.51
CA ILE A 56 2.45 7.50 -3.53
C ILE A 56 2.07 6.05 -3.21
N LEU A 57 1.24 5.89 -2.19
CA LEU A 57 0.62 4.62 -1.79
C LEU A 57 -0.91 4.79 -1.75
N ALA A 58 -1.61 4.17 -2.69
CA ALA A 58 -3.06 4.19 -2.73
C ALA A 58 -3.62 2.84 -2.25
N LEU A 59 -4.31 2.86 -1.10
CA LEU A 59 -4.94 1.71 -0.44
C LEU A 59 -6.45 1.92 -0.28
N ASN A 60 -7.00 2.95 -0.92
CA ASN A 60 -8.41 3.28 -0.81
C ASN A 60 -9.32 2.19 -1.36
N ASP A 61 -10.56 2.15 -0.89
CA ASP A 61 -11.55 1.15 -1.32
C ASP A 61 -11.04 -0.29 -1.07
N ASN A 62 -10.66 -0.54 0.19
CA ASN A 62 -10.28 -1.83 0.72
C ASN A 62 -11.09 -2.09 2.02
N GLN A 63 -10.71 -3.10 2.80
CA GLN A 63 -11.43 -3.54 3.99
C GLN A 63 -10.56 -3.47 5.25
N LEU A 64 -9.58 -2.57 5.28
CA LEU A 64 -8.68 -2.39 6.41
C LEU A 64 -9.45 -1.93 7.64
N GLN A 65 -9.32 -2.65 8.76
CA GLN A 65 -10.04 -2.35 10.00
C GLN A 65 -9.16 -1.68 11.06
N ALA A 66 -7.86 -1.95 11.01
CA ALA A 66 -6.85 -1.36 11.88
C ALA A 66 -5.51 -1.26 11.14
N LEU A 67 -4.64 -0.38 11.63
CA LEU A 67 -3.26 -0.24 11.18
C LEU A 67 -2.34 -0.45 12.38
N SER A 68 -1.23 -1.14 12.17
CA SER A 68 -0.21 -1.28 13.19
C SER A 68 0.54 0.05 13.36
N GLU A 69 0.98 0.35 14.58
CA GLU A 69 1.89 1.47 14.83
C GLU A 69 3.18 1.31 14.03
N GLY A 70 3.68 2.42 13.50
CA GLY A 70 4.93 2.47 12.75
C GLY A 70 4.92 1.79 11.37
N LEU A 71 3.74 1.38 10.87
CA LEU A 71 3.61 0.66 9.59
C LEU A 71 4.22 1.42 8.39
N PHE A 72 4.26 2.75 8.46
CA PHE A 72 4.76 3.62 7.40
C PHE A 72 6.06 4.35 7.78
N ASP A 73 6.64 4.13 8.95
CA ASP A 73 7.79 4.90 9.48
C ASP A 73 9.01 4.87 8.55
N ARG A 74 9.20 3.76 7.84
CA ARG A 74 10.33 3.61 6.91
C ARG A 74 10.10 4.32 5.58
N LEU A 75 8.88 4.72 5.26
CA LEU A 75 8.51 5.37 4.01
C LEU A 75 8.79 6.87 4.05
N GLY A 76 10.04 7.25 4.36
CA GLY A 76 10.44 8.66 4.56
C GLY A 76 10.33 9.57 3.32
N LYS A 77 9.97 9.02 2.16
CA LYS A 77 9.68 9.78 0.92
C LYS A 77 8.20 9.80 0.57
N LEU A 78 7.34 9.16 1.36
CA LEU A 78 5.91 9.12 1.11
C LEU A 78 5.33 10.53 1.19
N GLN A 79 4.66 10.95 0.12
CA GLN A 79 4.02 12.26 -0.01
C GLN A 79 2.50 12.13 -0.01
N HIS A 80 2.00 10.97 -0.45
CA HIS A 80 0.58 10.71 -0.53
C HIS A 80 0.27 9.29 -0.07
N LEU A 81 -0.60 9.20 0.94
CA LEU A 81 -1.18 7.98 1.45
C LEU A 81 -2.70 8.12 1.36
N ASP A 82 -3.35 7.29 0.55
CA ASP A 82 -4.81 7.24 0.48
C ASP A 82 -5.33 5.97 1.15
N LEU A 83 -5.99 6.16 2.30
CA LEU A 83 -6.65 5.11 3.08
C LEU A 83 -8.18 5.26 3.05
N SER A 84 -8.72 6.18 2.24
CA SER A 84 -10.15 6.47 2.19
C SER A 84 -10.97 5.23 1.82
N LYS A 85 -12.24 5.19 2.24
CA LYS A 85 -13.14 4.05 1.97
C LYS A 85 -12.57 2.70 2.47
N ASN A 86 -11.91 2.72 3.63
CA ASN A 86 -11.63 1.53 4.43
C ASN A 86 -12.57 1.49 5.65
N GLN A 87 -12.36 0.53 6.55
CA GLN A 87 -13.15 0.33 7.78
C GLN A 87 -12.37 0.75 9.04
N LEU A 88 -11.41 1.68 8.86
CA LEU A 88 -10.53 2.17 9.93
C LEU A 88 -11.34 3.02 10.91
N LYS A 89 -11.29 2.66 12.20
CA LYS A 89 -11.91 3.45 13.27
C LYS A 89 -11.03 4.60 13.74
N SER A 90 -9.72 4.44 13.59
CA SER A 90 -8.71 5.42 13.96
C SER A 90 -7.48 5.21 13.09
N ILE A 91 -6.64 6.23 13.05
CA ILE A 91 -5.32 6.20 12.44
C ILE A 91 -4.30 6.26 13.58
N PRO A 92 -3.34 5.33 13.67
CA PRO A 92 -2.31 5.38 14.69
C PRO A 92 -1.43 6.62 14.51
N GLN A 93 -0.79 7.06 15.60
CA GLN A 93 0.16 8.15 15.53
C GLN A 93 1.31 7.79 14.58
N GLY A 94 1.65 8.70 13.65
CA GLY A 94 2.75 8.49 12.69
C GLY A 94 2.33 7.87 11.35
N ALA A 95 1.03 7.62 11.13
CA ALA A 95 0.49 7.30 9.81
C ALA A 95 0.14 8.53 8.98
#